data_AF-K9ZA41-F1
#
_entry.id   AF-K9ZA41-F1
#
_cell.length_a   1.000
_cell.length_b   1.000
_cell.length_c   1.000
_cell.angle_alpha   90.00
_cell.angle_beta   90.00
_cell.angle_gamma   90.00
#
_symmetry.space_group_name_H-M   'P 1'
#
loop_
_entity.id
_entity.type
_entity.pdbx_description
1 polymer ?
#
loop_
_entity_poly.entity_id
_entity_poly.type
_entity_poly.pdbx_seq_one_letter_code
_entity_poly.pdbx_strand_id
1 'polypeptide(L)'
;MKIQTQSTLYEQDYSLWLETTIEKLQKHQFQFLDIDNLIEELETLRRIEKKALRSYLRLIVMHLLKWQYQPDKRSKSWQITIRNNRY
;
A
#
# COMPACT_ATOMS: atom_id res chain seq x y z
N MET A 1 -11.43 -36.69 5.36
CA MET A 1 -11.74 -35.27 5.62
C MET A 1 -10.51 -34.47 5.20
N LYS A 2 -10.56 -33.72 4.08
CA LYS A 2 -9.38 -33.05 3.52
C LYS A 2 -9.05 -31.83 4.37
N ILE A 3 -7.86 -31.83 4.98
CA ILE A 3 -7.27 -30.67 5.65
C ILE A 3 -6.99 -29.64 4.54
N GLN A 4 -7.80 -28.59 4.47
CA GLN A 4 -7.51 -27.44 3.62
C GLN A 4 -6.31 -26.72 4.25
N THR A 5 -5.15 -26.87 3.63
CA THR A 5 -3.91 -26.15 3.93
C THR A 5 -4.18 -24.65 3.80
N GLN A 6 -4.05 -23.89 4.89
CA GLN A 6 -4.36 -22.45 4.98
C GLN A 6 -3.82 -21.58 3.83
N SER A 7 -2.69 -21.97 3.23
CA SER A 7 -2.10 -21.33 2.06
C SER A 7 -3.04 -21.21 0.84
N THR A 8 -4.04 -22.08 0.70
CA THR A 8 -4.94 -22.02 -0.47
C THR A 8 -5.98 -20.90 -0.39
N LEU A 9 -6.36 -20.45 0.80
CA LEU A 9 -7.41 -19.44 0.95
C LEU A 9 -6.90 -18.04 0.58
N TYR A 10 -5.65 -17.73 0.92
CA TYR A 10 -4.99 -16.48 0.55
C TYR A 10 -4.99 -16.25 -0.97
N GLU A 11 -4.66 -17.28 -1.74
CA GLU A 11 -4.59 -17.22 -3.20
C GLU A 11 -5.97 -17.25 -3.88
N GLN A 12 -6.95 -17.94 -3.28
CA GLN A 12 -8.26 -18.17 -3.89
C GLN A 12 -9.29 -17.08 -3.56
N ASP A 13 -9.25 -16.56 -2.33
CA ASP A 13 -10.15 -15.52 -1.85
C ASP A 13 -9.47 -14.67 -0.78
N TYR A 14 -8.73 -13.66 -1.24
CA TYR A 14 -8.01 -12.73 -0.38
C TYR A 14 -8.93 -12.01 0.61
N SER A 15 -10.16 -11.67 0.22
CA SER A 15 -11.10 -10.94 1.10
C SER A 15 -11.50 -11.82 2.27
N LEU A 16 -11.86 -13.08 1.98
CA LEU A 16 -12.22 -14.04 3.01
C LEU A 16 -11.02 -14.43 3.89
N TRP A 17 -9.83 -14.56 3.30
CA TRP A 17 -8.60 -14.75 4.08
C TRP A 17 -8.34 -13.60 5.05
N LEU A 18 -8.54 -12.35 4.62
CA LEU A 18 -8.33 -11.17 5.45
C LEU A 18 -9.35 -11.12 6.61
N GLU A 19 -10.63 -11.32 6.33
CA GLU A 19 -11.69 -11.35 7.34
C GLU A 19 -11.43 -12.44 8.39
N THR A 20 -11.11 -13.66 7.95
CA THR A 20 -10.83 -14.78 8.86
C THR A 20 -9.55 -14.57 9.68
N THR A 21 -8.53 -13.93 9.10
CA THR A 21 -7.29 -13.55 9.80
C THR A 21 -7.56 -12.51 10.88
N ILE A 22 -8.37 -11.48 10.58
CA ILE A 22 -8.80 -10.46 11.55
C ILE A 22 -9.60 -11.10 12.70
N GLU A 23 -10.55 -11.98 12.38
CA GLU A 23 -11.36 -12.66 13.39
C GLU A 23 -10.50 -13.49 14.35
N LYS A 24 -9.52 -14.24 13.82
CA LYS A 24 -8.57 -15.02 14.63
C LYS A 24 -7.68 -14.14 15.51
N LEU A 25 -7.22 -12.99 15.00
CA LEU A 25 -6.45 -12.01 15.78
C LEU A 25 -7.29 -11.46 16.94
N GLN A 26 -8.54 -11.06 16.69
CA GLN A 26 -9.45 -10.53 17.72
C GLN A 26 -9.76 -11.57 18.81
N LYS A 27 -9.90 -12.84 18.41
CA LYS A 27 -10.14 -13.96 19.32
C LYS A 27 -8.86 -14.49 19.99
N HIS A 28 -7.70 -13.86 19.74
CA HIS A 28 -6.38 -14.28 20.24
C HIS A 28 -6.03 -15.75 19.90
N GLN A 29 -6.54 -16.24 18.77
CA GLN A 29 -6.37 -17.62 18.32
C GLN A 29 -5.12 -17.75 17.43
N PHE A 30 -3.96 -17.40 17.99
CA PHE A 30 -2.71 -17.30 17.24
C PHE A 30 -2.25 -18.61 16.60
N GLN A 31 -2.61 -19.76 17.19
CA GLN A 31 -2.30 -21.08 16.67
C GLN A 31 -2.93 -21.41 15.32
N PHE A 32 -3.97 -20.66 14.91
CA PHE A 32 -4.66 -20.84 13.63
C PHE A 32 -4.36 -19.72 12.64
N LEU A 33 -3.41 -18.83 12.96
CA LEU A 33 -3.00 -17.80 12.01
C LEU A 33 -2.14 -18.40 10.90
N ASP A 34 -2.34 -17.87 9.71
CA ASP A 34 -1.47 -18.11 8.58
C ASP A 34 -0.32 -17.08 8.65
N ILE A 35 0.70 -17.41 9.44
CA ILE A 35 1.76 -16.47 9.82
C ILE A 35 2.61 -16.06 8.61
N ASP A 36 2.87 -16.98 7.67
CA ASP A 36 3.71 -16.72 6.50
C ASP A 36 3.05 -15.66 5.59
N ASN A 37 1.78 -15.86 5.23
CA ASN A 37 1.03 -14.89 4.42
C ASN A 37 0.82 -13.56 5.16
N LEU A 38 0.63 -13.58 6.48
CA LEU A 38 0.51 -12.34 7.27
C LEU A 38 1.83 -11.54 7.30
N ILE A 39 2.98 -12.21 7.39
CA ILE A 39 4.29 -11.56 7.31
C ILE A 39 4.49 -10.94 5.93
N GLU A 40 4.17 -11.67 4.86
CA GLU A 40 4.27 -11.16 3.49
C GLU A 40 3.41 -9.90 3.28
N GLU A 41 2.17 -9.90 3.77
CA GLU A 41 1.30 -8.73 3.68
C GLU A 41 1.86 -7.53 4.44
N LEU A 42 2.35 -7.73 5.67
CA LEU A 42 2.96 -6.64 6.45
C LEU A 42 4.23 -6.09 5.78
N GLU A 43 5.04 -6.95 5.16
CA GLU A 43 6.19 -6.51 4.37
C GLU A 43 5.78 -5.73 3.13
N THR A 44 4.73 -6.18 2.45
CA THR A 44 4.19 -5.56 1.24
C THR A 44 3.62 -4.18 1.56
N LEU A 45 2.82 -4.06 2.62
CA LEU A 45 2.33 -2.77 3.13
C LEU A 45 3.48 -1.80 3.41
N ARG A 46 4.51 -2.25 4.13
CA ARG A 46 5.72 -1.44 4.40
C ARG A 46 6.42 -0.99 3.12
N ARG A 47 6.49 -1.85 2.09
CA ARG A 47 7.11 -1.51 0.79
C ARG A 47 6.25 -0.52 0.01
N ILE A 48 4.92 -0.71 0.00
CA ILE A 48 3.96 0.17 -0.67
C ILE A 48 4.01 1.56 -0.07
N GLU A 49 3.97 1.70 1.26
CA GLU A 49 4.07 3.01 1.93
C GLU A 49 5.38 3.74 1.55
N LYS A 50 6.52 3.05 1.62
CA LYS A 50 7.82 3.62 1.22
C LYS A 50 7.84 4.02 -0.26
N LYS A 51 7.24 3.22 -1.14
CA LYS A 51 7.17 3.49 -2.58
C LYS A 51 6.22 4.66 -2.89
N ALA A 52 5.08 4.73 -2.21
CA ALA A 52 4.13 5.83 -2.32
C ALA A 52 4.79 7.14 -1.89
N LEU A 53 5.45 7.16 -0.73
CA LEU A 53 6.19 8.32 -0.23
C LEU A 53 7.29 8.76 -1.20
N ARG A 54 8.10 7.83 -1.73
CA ARG A 54 9.14 8.16 -2.73
C ARG A 54 8.54 8.71 -4.02
N SER A 55 7.45 8.14 -4.51
CA SER A 55 6.78 8.57 -5.74
C SER A 55 6.19 9.97 -5.56
N TYR A 56 5.57 10.23 -4.41
CA TYR A 56 5.05 11.52 -4.01
C TYR A 56 6.14 12.60 -3.96
N LEU A 57 7.23 12.33 -3.22
CA LEU A 57 8.38 13.24 -3.14
C LEU A 57 9.00 13.51 -4.52
N ARG A 58 9.17 12.47 -5.35
CA ARG A 58 9.66 12.63 -6.72
C ARG A 58 8.76 13.55 -7.54
N LEU A 59 7.44 13.38 -7.47
CA LEU A 59 6.48 14.21 -8.20
C LEU A 59 6.55 15.67 -7.76
N ILE A 60 6.63 15.93 -6.45
CA ILE A 60 6.74 17.29 -5.91
C ILE A 60 8.03 17.95 -6.38
N VAL A 61 9.17 17.28 -6.18
CA VAL A 61 10.48 17.80 -6.59
C VAL A 61 10.49 18.09 -8.09
N MET A 62 9.98 17.19 -8.92
CA MET A 62 9.87 17.41 -10.36
C MET A 62 9.03 18.65 -10.70
N HIS A 63 7.88 18.84 -10.06
CA HIS A 63 7.01 19.99 -10.34
C HIS A 63 7.59 21.31 -9.81
N LEU A 64 8.28 21.29 -8.67
CA LEU A 64 8.99 22.47 -8.16
C LEU A 64 10.13 22.89 -9.09
N LEU A 65 10.90 21.94 -9.62
CA LEU A 65 11.95 22.22 -10.60
C LEU A 65 11.37 22.79 -11.91
N LYS A 66 10.30 22.19 -12.44
CA LYS A 66 9.58 22.74 -13.60
C LYS A 66 9.07 24.15 -13.33
N TRP A 67 8.54 24.39 -12.12
CA TRP A 67 8.05 25.71 -11.72
C TRP A 67 9.15 26.77 -11.67
N GLN A 68 10.32 26.42 -11.14
CA GLN A 68 11.45 27.34 -11.00
C GLN A 68 12.13 27.63 -12.35
N TYR A 69 12.38 26.60 -13.16
CA TYR A 69 13.21 26.71 -14.36
C TYR A 69 12.42 26.82 -15.68
N GLN A 70 11.09 26.68 -15.65
CA GLN A 70 10.24 26.82 -16.85
C GLN A 70 9.08 27.79 -16.58
N PRO A 71 9.36 29.08 -16.29
CA PRO A 71 8.34 30.06 -15.95
C PRO A 71 7.28 30.24 -17.05
N ASP A 72 7.69 30.15 -18.31
CA ASP A 72 6.79 30.32 -19.47
C ASP A 72 5.85 29.14 -19.70
N LYS A 73 6.09 27.99 -19.04
CA LYS A 73 5.28 26.77 -19.17
C LYS A 73 4.39 26.49 -17.96
N ARG A 74 4.34 27.43 -17.01
CA ARG A 74 3.51 27.30 -15.80
C ARG A 74 2.05 27.22 -16.18
N SER A 75 1.38 26.16 -15.75
CA SER A 75 -0.04 25.91 -16.03
C SER A 75 -0.82 25.69 -14.73
N LYS A 76 -2.15 25.88 -14.80
CA LYS A 76 -3.06 25.59 -13.69
C LYS A 76 -2.99 24.12 -13.25
N SER A 77 -2.78 23.19 -14.18
CA SER A 77 -2.65 21.77 -13.84
C SER A 77 -1.41 21.49 -13.00
N TRP A 78 -0.27 22.13 -13.29
CA TRP A 78 0.95 21.97 -12.47
C TRP A 78 0.78 22.53 -11.06
N GLN A 79 0.09 23.66 -10.91
CA GLN A 79 -0.23 24.23 -9.60
C GLN A 79 -1.13 23.29 -8.78
N ILE A 80 -2.14 22.70 -9.42
CA ILE A 80 -3.05 21.74 -8.79
C ILE A 80 -2.27 20.49 -8.36
N THR A 81 -1.39 19.95 -9.21
CA THR A 81 -0.55 18.79 -8.82
C THR A 81 0.37 19.13 -7.65
N ILE A 82 1.01 20.31 -7.63
CA ILE A 82 1.83 20.75 -6.49
C ILE A 82 0.97 20.88 -5.22
N ARG A 83 -0.25 21.41 -5.30
CA ARG A 83 -1.13 21.59 -4.14
C ARG A 83 -1.66 20.26 -3.61
N ASN A 84 -2.06 19.35 -4.50
CA ASN A 84 -2.61 18.05 -4.13
C ASN A 84 -1.52 17.14 -3.55
N ASN A 85 -0.27 17.34 -3.94
CA ASN A 85 0.88 16.64 -3.37
C ASN A 85 1.56 17.47 -2.27
N ARG A 86 0.82 18.24 -1.47
CA ARG A 86 1.33 18.90 -0.25
C ARG A 86 0.74 18.35 1.04
N TYR A 87 -0.34 17.59 0.94
CA TYR A 87 -1.02 16.85 2.00
C TYR A 87 -0.97 15.36 1.67
#